data_AF-A0A093XXS8-F1
#
_entry.id   AF-A0A093XXS8-F1
#
_cell.length_a   1.000
_cell.length_b   1.000
_cell.length_c   1.000
_cell.angle_alpha   90.00
_cell.angle_beta   90.00
_cell.angle_gamma   90.00
#
_symmetry.space_group_name_H-M   'P 1'
#
loop_
_entity.id
_entity.type
_entity.pdbx_description
1 polymer ?
#
loop_
_entity_poly.entity_id
_entity_poly.type
_entity_poly.pdbx_seq_one_letter_code
_entity_poly.pdbx_strand_id
1 'polypeptide(L)'
;MSGGGVQSTGGQGGAPMLAAFTEELDKIAPRFDIRGEQVKVLRTPSEFYETLKDKIRKAERHIFLSTLYIGKTEHELITVLGEALRAKPELKLSVLTDALRGTRETPSACSASLLAPLIEEFGPERVEIRMYHTPNLTGLRKKYVPKRINEGWGLQHMKLYGMDDEIIMSG
;
A
#
# COMPACT_ATOMS: atom_id res chain seq x y z
N MET A 1 -46.21 35.13 32.24
CA MET A 1 -45.57 35.84 31.14
C MET A 1 -44.28 35.10 30.84
N SER A 2 -44.31 34.18 29.86
CA SER A 2 -43.66 34.33 28.55
C SER A 2 -42.13 34.49 28.70
N GLY A 3 -41.27 33.59 28.24
CA GLY A 3 -41.32 32.73 27.06
C GLY A 3 -39.94 32.84 26.41
N GLY A 4 -39.50 31.81 25.70
CA GLY A 4 -38.31 31.89 24.85
C GLY A 4 -37.33 30.73 25.03
N GLY A 5 -37.75 29.54 24.59
CA GLY A 5 -36.82 28.44 24.33
C GLY A 5 -35.93 28.80 23.13
N VAL A 6 -34.62 28.67 23.30
CA VAL A 6 -33.67 28.74 22.20
C VAL A 6 -33.66 27.35 21.55
N GLN A 7 -34.34 27.23 20.41
CA GLN A 7 -34.20 26.07 19.54
C GLN A 7 -32.81 26.10 18.92
N SER A 8 -32.03 25.06 19.21
CA SER A 8 -30.80 24.75 18.49
C SER A 8 -31.18 24.27 17.08
N THR A 9 -30.88 25.08 16.07
CA THR A 9 -30.95 24.67 14.67
C THR A 9 -29.77 23.75 14.37
N GLY A 10 -29.90 22.48 14.73
CA GLY A 10 -29.01 21.41 14.27
C GLY A 10 -29.25 21.16 12.78
N GLY A 11 -28.22 21.34 11.95
CA GLY A 11 -28.25 21.03 10.53
C GLY A 11 -28.44 19.54 10.27
N GLN A 12 -29.71 19.09 10.22
CA GLN A 12 -30.11 17.76 9.78
C GLN A 12 -30.31 17.78 8.25
N GLY A 13 -29.22 17.69 7.50
CA GLY A 13 -29.28 17.62 6.02
C GLY A 13 -28.61 16.40 5.40
N GLY A 14 -27.64 15.78 6.09
CA GLY A 14 -26.78 14.75 5.48
C GLY A 14 -27.11 13.30 5.86
N ALA A 15 -27.63 13.05 7.07
CA ALA A 15 -27.79 11.70 7.60
C ALA A 15 -28.76 10.79 6.81
N PRO A 16 -29.93 11.26 6.34
CA PRO A 16 -30.87 10.42 5.60
C PRO A 16 -30.34 10.01 4.22
N MET A 17 -29.61 10.90 3.55
CA MET A 17 -29.02 10.63 2.23
C MET A 17 -27.88 9.62 2.32
N LEU A 18 -27.05 9.71 3.36
CA LEU A 18 -25.98 8.75 3.64
C LEU A 18 -26.54 7.35 3.91
N ALA A 19 -27.61 7.23 4.71
CA ALA A 19 -28.23 5.94 5.00
C ALA A 19 -28.80 5.26 3.75
N ALA A 20 -29.56 5.98 2.93
CA ALA A 20 -30.11 5.46 1.67
C ALA A 20 -28.99 5.04 0.69
N PHE A 21 -27.90 5.80 0.62
CA PHE A 21 -26.75 5.46 -0.21
C PHE A 21 -26.04 4.19 0.29
N THR A 22 -25.85 4.04 1.60
CA THR A 22 -25.27 2.84 2.20
C THR A 22 -26.13 1.60 1.94
N GLU A 23 -27.46 1.70 2.05
CA GLU A 23 -28.36 0.56 1.74
C GLU A 23 -28.26 0.09 0.29
N GLU A 24 -28.11 1.00 -0.67
CA GLU A 24 -27.92 0.62 -2.08
C GLU A 24 -26.55 -0.01 -2.32
N LEU A 25 -25.49 0.48 -1.66
CA LEU A 25 -24.16 -0.12 -1.73
C LEU A 25 -24.13 -1.54 -1.12
N ASP A 26 -24.85 -1.75 -0.02
CA ASP A 26 -24.92 -3.05 0.66
C ASP A 26 -25.55 -4.15 -0.21
N LYS A 27 -26.40 -3.78 -1.17
CA LYS A 27 -27.00 -4.73 -2.12
C LYS A 27 -26.00 -5.22 -3.17
N ILE A 28 -24.92 -4.48 -3.43
CA ILE A 28 -24.03 -4.72 -4.58
C ILE A 28 -22.60 -5.12 -4.19
N ALA A 29 -22.17 -4.86 -2.96
CA ALA A 29 -20.81 -5.15 -2.52
C ALA A 29 -20.77 -5.70 -1.08
N PRO A 30 -19.85 -6.63 -0.78
CA PRO A 30 -19.58 -7.02 0.59
C PRO A 30 -19.04 -5.84 1.38
N ARG A 31 -19.42 -5.74 2.66
CA ARG A 31 -18.92 -4.72 3.59
C ARG A 31 -18.21 -5.33 4.78
N PHE A 32 -17.35 -4.52 5.40
CA PHE A 32 -16.74 -4.80 6.68
C PHE A 32 -17.00 -3.61 7.61
N ASP A 33 -17.67 -3.87 8.73
CA ASP A 33 -17.99 -2.83 9.70
C ASP A 33 -16.74 -2.50 10.52
N ILE A 34 -16.37 -1.22 10.57
CA ILE A 34 -15.24 -0.71 11.36
C ILE A 34 -15.68 0.49 12.19
N ARG A 35 -15.06 0.69 13.36
CA ARG A 35 -15.30 1.89 14.15
C ARG A 35 -14.55 3.06 13.52
N GLY A 36 -15.15 4.24 13.50
CA GLY A 36 -14.51 5.44 12.96
C GLY A 36 -13.17 5.78 13.61
N GLU A 37 -13.00 5.46 14.90
CA GLU A 37 -11.74 5.62 15.64
C GLU A 37 -10.60 4.72 15.14
N GLN A 38 -10.91 3.66 14.38
CA GLN A 38 -9.92 2.78 13.74
C GLN A 38 -9.42 3.35 12.40
N VAL A 39 -9.96 4.50 11.97
CA VAL A 39 -9.58 5.16 10.71
C VAL A 39 -8.84 6.45 11.01
N LYS A 40 -7.60 6.56 10.51
CA LYS A 40 -6.80 7.78 10.56
C LYS A 40 -6.47 8.25 9.15
N VAL A 41 -6.81 9.50 8.83
CA VAL A 41 -6.45 10.12 7.54
C VAL A 41 -5.06 10.75 7.65
N LEU A 42 -4.09 10.21 6.93
CA LEU A 42 -2.75 10.80 6.80
C LEU A 42 -2.78 11.83 5.67
N ARG A 43 -2.32 13.06 5.93
CA ARG A 43 -2.54 14.20 5.01
C ARG A 43 -1.32 14.58 4.19
N THR A 44 -0.12 14.18 4.62
CA THR A 44 1.13 14.60 3.99
C THR A 44 2.00 13.39 3.63
N PRO A 45 2.86 13.51 2.60
CA PRO A 45 3.83 12.47 2.28
C PRO A 45 4.75 12.11 3.46
N SER A 46 5.18 13.12 4.22
CA SER A 46 6.01 12.91 5.41
C SER A 46 5.26 12.15 6.50
N GLU A 47 4.00 12.50 6.77
CA GLU A 47 3.19 11.77 7.74
C GLU A 47 2.98 10.32 7.32
N PHE A 48 2.71 10.07 6.03
CA PHE A 48 2.61 8.72 5.47
C PHE A 48 3.90 7.94 5.70
N TYR A 49 5.04 8.50 5.31
CA TYR A 49 6.32 7.79 5.34
C TYR A 49 6.79 7.51 6.77
N GLU A 50 6.65 8.46 7.69
CA GLU A 50 6.97 8.23 9.11
C GLU A 50 6.03 7.21 9.75
N THR A 51 4.73 7.26 9.43
CA THR A 51 3.76 6.27 9.92
C THR A 51 4.07 4.87 9.39
N LEU A 52 4.45 4.75 8.11
CA LEU A 52 4.87 3.48 7.51
C LEU A 52 6.09 2.91 8.24
N LYS A 53 7.14 3.71 8.45
CA LYS A 53 8.35 3.27 9.16
C LYS A 53 8.03 2.86 10.61
N ASP A 54 7.22 3.62 11.33
CA ASP A 54 6.81 3.29 12.70
C ASP A 54 6.07 1.95 12.77
N LYS A 55 5.11 1.73 11.86
CA LYS A 55 4.37 0.46 11.80
C LYS A 55 5.24 -0.73 11.41
N ILE A 56 6.19 -0.55 10.48
CA ILE A 56 7.16 -1.61 10.13
C ILE A 56 7.97 -2.03 11.37
N ARG A 57 8.47 -1.07 12.15
CA ARG A 57 9.24 -1.36 13.38
C ARG A 57 8.40 -2.12 14.41
N LYS A 58 7.09 -1.88 14.46
CA LYS A 58 6.16 -2.50 15.40
C LYS A 58 5.61 -3.85 14.94
N ALA A 59 5.65 -4.17 13.65
CA ALA A 59 5.11 -5.41 13.11
C ALA A 59 5.82 -6.65 13.69
N GLU A 60 5.07 -7.64 14.14
CA GLU A 60 5.56 -8.87 14.80
C GLU A 60 5.45 -10.12 13.92
N ARG A 61 4.45 -10.20 13.04
CA ARG A 61 4.13 -11.42 12.29
C ARG A 61 4.30 -11.24 10.79
N HIS A 62 3.66 -10.24 10.20
CA HIS A 62 3.62 -10.05 8.75
C HIS A 62 3.71 -8.59 8.33
N ILE A 63 4.55 -8.33 7.34
CA ILE A 63 4.58 -7.09 6.57
C ILE A 63 4.26 -7.42 5.12
N PHE A 64 3.27 -6.72 4.55
CA PHE A 64 2.93 -6.79 3.13
C PHE A 64 3.03 -5.39 2.50
N LEU A 65 3.82 -5.25 1.45
CA LEU A 65 3.94 -4.01 0.69
C LEU A 65 3.51 -4.24 -0.75
N SER A 66 2.49 -3.54 -1.22
CA SER A 66 2.12 -3.47 -2.63
C SER A 66 2.24 -2.05 -3.13
N THR A 67 3.07 -1.84 -4.15
CA THR A 67 3.32 -0.53 -4.76
C THR A 67 3.82 -0.69 -6.18
N LEU A 68 3.60 0.29 -7.05
CA LEU A 68 4.08 0.26 -8.43
C LEU A 68 5.59 -0.02 -8.50
N TYR A 69 6.38 0.71 -7.71
CA TYR A 69 7.81 0.49 -7.55
C TYR A 69 8.29 1.12 -6.23
N ILE A 70 9.49 0.75 -5.79
CA ILE A 70 10.23 1.40 -4.70
C ILE A 70 11.36 2.21 -5.32
N GLY A 71 11.40 3.51 -5.03
CA GLY A 71 12.40 4.41 -5.61
C GLY A 71 13.82 3.94 -5.29
N LYS A 72 14.74 4.06 -6.25
CA LYS A 72 16.14 3.62 -6.09
C LYS A 72 16.91 4.32 -4.95
N THR A 73 16.36 5.39 -4.40
CA THR A 73 16.91 6.18 -3.29
C THR A 73 16.28 5.84 -1.94
N GLU A 74 15.28 4.95 -1.89
CA GLU A 74 14.54 4.57 -0.68
C GLU A 74 15.34 3.61 0.21
N HIS A 75 16.62 3.92 0.45
CA HIS A 75 17.53 3.09 1.24
C HIS A 75 17.08 3.00 2.70
N GLU A 76 16.55 4.10 3.26
CA GLU A 76 16.07 4.11 4.64
C GLU A 76 14.92 3.10 4.86
N LEU A 77 13.99 2.99 3.91
CA LEU A 77 12.92 1.98 3.98
C LEU A 77 13.50 0.56 4.03
N ILE A 78 14.51 0.26 3.18
CA ILE A 78 15.19 -1.04 3.17
C ILE A 78 15.90 -1.29 4.51
N THR A 79 16.58 -0.28 5.06
CA THR A 79 17.22 -0.36 6.37
C THR A 79 16.20 -0.69 7.46
N VAL A 80 15.07 0.01 7.52
CA VAL A 80 14.03 -0.20 8.52
C VAL A 80 13.40 -1.60 8.41
N LEU A 81 13.19 -2.11 7.19
CA LEU A 81 12.72 -3.48 6.97
C LEU A 81 13.74 -4.51 7.47
N GLY A 82 15.02 -4.34 7.12
CA GLY A 82 16.07 -5.23 7.58
C GLY A 82 16.26 -5.23 9.10
N GLU A 83 16.15 -4.07 9.74
CA GLU A 83 16.18 -3.94 11.20
C GLU A 83 15.02 -4.70 11.87
N ALA A 84 13.80 -4.55 11.35
CA ALA A 84 12.64 -5.27 11.87
C ALA A 84 12.79 -6.79 11.71
N LEU A 85 13.23 -7.26 10.54
CA LEU A 85 13.46 -8.68 10.24
C LEU A 85 14.57 -9.30 11.12
N ARG A 86 15.65 -8.56 11.40
CA ARG A 86 16.70 -8.96 12.35
C ARG A 86 16.17 -9.05 13.77
N ALA A 87 15.38 -8.08 14.21
CA ALA A 87 14.88 -8.02 15.57
C ALA A 87 13.85 -9.13 15.88
N LYS A 88 13.11 -9.59 14.88
CA LYS A 88 11.93 -10.45 15.06
C LYS A 88 12.05 -11.69 14.18
N PRO A 89 12.56 -12.82 14.69
CA PRO A 89 12.86 -14.01 13.88
C PRO A 89 11.66 -14.63 13.14
N GLU A 90 10.44 -14.44 13.67
CA GLU A 90 9.21 -14.97 13.06
C GLU A 90 8.57 -14.03 12.04
N LEU A 91 9.04 -12.77 11.96
CA LEU A 91 8.49 -11.76 11.06
C LEU A 91 8.73 -12.15 9.60
N LYS A 92 7.67 -12.10 8.79
CA LYS A 92 7.71 -12.34 7.34
C LYS A 92 7.43 -11.07 6.56
N LEU A 93 8.14 -10.91 5.44
CA LEU A 93 8.00 -9.80 4.51
C LEU A 93 7.56 -10.30 3.13
N SER A 94 6.44 -9.77 2.63
CA SER A 94 5.98 -9.97 1.27
C SER A 94 5.91 -8.64 0.53
N VAL A 95 6.60 -8.54 -0.60
CA VAL A 95 6.62 -7.32 -1.44
C VAL A 95 6.10 -7.64 -2.83
N LEU A 96 5.10 -6.90 -3.29
CA LEU A 96 4.56 -6.96 -4.63
C LEU A 96 4.81 -5.63 -5.37
N THR A 97 5.60 -5.68 -6.43
CA THR A 97 5.85 -4.52 -7.32
C THR A 97 5.45 -4.80 -8.76
N ASP A 98 5.39 -3.76 -9.61
CA ASP A 98 5.25 -3.96 -11.05
C ASP A 98 6.60 -4.34 -11.68
N ALA A 99 6.63 -5.39 -12.50
CA ALA A 99 7.89 -5.90 -13.08
C ALA A 99 8.55 -4.89 -14.02
N LEU A 100 7.77 -4.14 -14.81
CA LEU A 100 8.31 -3.20 -15.79
C LEU A 100 8.87 -1.96 -15.12
N ARG A 101 8.21 -1.49 -14.06
CA ARG A 101 8.68 -0.34 -13.27
C ARG A 101 9.79 -0.71 -12.31
N GLY A 102 9.66 -1.83 -11.62
CA GLY A 102 10.63 -2.30 -10.61
C GLY A 102 11.99 -2.71 -11.18
N THR A 103 12.09 -2.94 -12.50
CA THR A 103 13.34 -3.33 -13.19
C THR A 103 13.77 -2.35 -14.30
N ARG A 104 13.14 -1.18 -14.38
CA ARG A 104 13.29 -0.27 -15.53
C ARG A 104 14.73 0.20 -15.75
N GLU A 105 15.45 0.45 -14.65
CA GLU A 105 16.81 0.97 -14.62
C GLU A 105 17.89 -0.11 -14.71
N THR A 106 17.54 -1.40 -14.72
CA THR A 106 18.52 -2.51 -14.83
C THR A 106 19.46 -2.32 -16.04
N PRO A 107 20.79 -2.48 -15.88
CA PRO A 107 21.52 -3.03 -14.73
C PRO A 107 21.89 -2.02 -13.62
N SER A 108 21.46 -0.76 -13.71
CA SER A 108 21.63 0.22 -12.63
C SER A 108 20.64 -0.03 -11.48
N ALA A 109 20.85 0.65 -10.35
CA ALA A 109 20.00 0.55 -9.17
C ALA A 109 18.51 0.81 -9.50
N CYS A 110 17.67 -0.15 -9.13
CA CYS A 110 16.22 -0.20 -9.30
C CYS A 110 15.55 -0.85 -8.07
N SER A 111 14.23 -0.96 -8.05
CA SER A 111 13.51 -1.61 -6.93
C SER A 111 13.96 -3.04 -6.71
N ALA A 112 14.18 -3.81 -7.80
CA ALA A 112 14.64 -5.20 -7.70
C ALA A 112 15.98 -5.30 -6.98
N SER A 113 16.97 -4.50 -7.40
CA SER A 113 18.30 -4.51 -6.80
C SER A 113 18.32 -3.98 -5.36
N LEU A 114 17.40 -3.07 -5.01
CA LEU A 114 17.28 -2.58 -3.63
C LEU A 114 16.73 -3.64 -2.67
N LEU A 115 15.81 -4.48 -3.15
CA LEU A 115 15.15 -5.47 -2.32
C LEU A 115 15.92 -6.80 -2.26
N ALA A 116 16.73 -7.12 -3.27
CA ALA A 116 17.49 -8.37 -3.34
C ALA A 116 18.32 -8.69 -2.08
N PRO A 117 19.02 -7.72 -1.43
CA PRO A 117 19.77 -7.99 -0.20
C PRO A 117 18.92 -8.53 0.95
N LEU A 118 17.63 -8.18 1.02
CA LEU A 118 16.73 -8.72 2.06
C LEU A 118 16.49 -10.22 1.85
N ILE A 119 16.38 -10.69 0.61
CA ILE A 119 16.30 -12.14 0.34
C ILE A 119 17.62 -12.83 0.68
N GLU A 120 18.74 -12.22 0.31
CA GLU A 120 20.08 -12.78 0.57
C GLU A 120 20.37 -12.91 2.07
N GLU A 121 19.95 -11.94 2.88
CA GLU A 121 20.18 -11.93 4.33
C GLU A 121 19.22 -12.86 5.09
N PHE A 122 17.93 -12.86 4.74
CA PHE A 122 16.89 -13.50 5.57
C PHE A 122 16.29 -14.79 4.98
N GLY A 123 16.65 -15.13 3.75
CA GLY A 123 16.15 -16.34 3.08
C GLY A 123 14.75 -16.21 2.49
N PRO A 124 14.43 -17.03 1.46
CA PRO A 124 13.13 -17.02 0.78
C PRO A 124 11.96 -17.47 1.66
N GLU A 125 12.23 -18.13 2.79
CA GLU A 125 11.22 -18.55 3.77
C GLU A 125 10.68 -17.38 4.62
N ARG A 126 11.45 -16.29 4.72
CA ARG A 126 11.07 -15.08 5.47
C ARG A 126 10.79 -13.88 4.58
N VAL A 127 11.45 -13.78 3.43
CA VAL A 127 11.32 -12.65 2.52
C VAL A 127 10.90 -13.13 1.14
N GLU A 128 9.73 -12.67 0.71
CA GLU A 128 9.18 -12.96 -0.60
C GLU A 128 9.03 -11.68 -1.42
N ILE A 129 9.70 -11.63 -2.57
CA ILE A 129 9.56 -10.52 -3.53
C ILE A 129 8.92 -11.05 -4.79
N ARG A 130 7.75 -10.52 -5.13
CA ARG A 130 6.99 -10.82 -6.35
C ARG A 130 6.90 -9.57 -7.21
N MET A 131 6.95 -9.78 -8.51
CA MET A 131 6.77 -8.72 -9.49
C MET A 131 5.61 -9.07 -10.42
N TYR A 132 4.54 -8.28 -10.37
CA TYR A 132 3.41 -8.42 -11.26
C TYR A 132 3.86 -8.18 -12.70
N HIS A 133 3.56 -9.15 -13.57
CA HIS A 133 3.80 -9.04 -14.99
C HIS A 133 2.46 -8.90 -15.71
N THR A 134 2.26 -7.79 -16.42
CA THR A 134 1.06 -7.58 -17.22
C THR A 134 0.94 -8.66 -18.30
N PRO A 135 -0.19 -9.40 -18.37
CA PRO A 135 -0.37 -10.54 -19.29
C PRO A 135 -0.19 -10.19 -20.77
N ASN A 136 -0.53 -8.94 -21.15
CA ASN A 136 -0.47 -8.47 -22.54
C ASN A 136 0.95 -8.18 -23.06
N LEU A 137 2.00 -8.42 -22.26
CA LEU A 137 3.39 -8.11 -22.62
C LEU A 137 4.27 -9.36 -22.72
N THR A 138 3.75 -10.42 -23.36
CA THR A 138 4.45 -11.69 -23.61
C THR A 138 5.07 -11.77 -25.02
N GLY A 139 6.19 -12.48 -25.16
CA GLY A 139 6.81 -12.85 -26.46
C GLY A 139 7.71 -11.80 -27.13
N LEU A 140 8.01 -12.03 -28.42
CA LEU A 140 8.90 -11.21 -29.28
C LEU A 140 8.53 -9.72 -29.35
N ARG A 141 7.27 -9.37 -29.04
CA ARG A 141 6.77 -7.98 -28.99
C ARG A 141 7.53 -7.12 -27.97
N LYS A 142 8.02 -7.69 -26.86
CA LYS A 142 8.82 -6.96 -25.85
C LYS A 142 10.14 -6.41 -26.39
N LYS A 143 10.72 -7.02 -27.43
CA LYS A 143 12.01 -6.61 -28.02
C LYS A 143 11.89 -5.39 -28.95
N TYR A 144 10.72 -5.15 -29.52
CA TYR A 144 10.50 -4.12 -30.55
C TYR A 144 9.63 -2.94 -30.07
N VAL A 145 9.00 -3.04 -28.90
CA VAL A 145 8.16 -1.96 -28.35
C VAL A 145 9.04 -0.98 -27.56
N PRO A 146 9.03 0.33 -27.91
CA PRO A 146 9.74 1.36 -27.15
C PRO A 146 9.30 1.40 -25.69
N LYS A 147 10.25 1.56 -24.75
CA LYS A 147 10.00 1.56 -23.29
C LYS A 147 8.85 2.50 -22.85
N ARG A 148 8.59 3.58 -23.57
CA ARG A 148 7.52 4.56 -23.29
C ARG A 148 6.10 4.04 -23.60
N ILE A 149 5.96 3.11 -24.55
CA ILE A 149 4.65 2.58 -24.96
C ILE A 149 4.22 1.43 -24.03
N ASN A 150 5.16 0.76 -23.36
CA ASN A 150 4.88 -0.29 -22.38
C ASN A 150 4.03 0.18 -21.19
N GLU A 151 4.09 1.46 -20.82
CA GLU A 151 3.27 2.01 -19.72
C GLU A 151 1.77 2.08 -20.06
N GLY A 152 1.40 2.05 -21.35
CA GLY A 152 0.00 2.12 -21.81
C GLY A 152 -0.75 0.79 -21.85
N TRP A 153 -0.10 -0.34 -21.56
CA TRP A 153 -0.68 -1.69 -21.66
C TRP A 153 -1.23 -2.26 -20.35
N GLY A 154 -1.09 -1.50 -19.25
CA GLY A 154 -1.56 -1.85 -17.91
C GLY A 154 -0.39 -2.00 -16.93
N LEU A 155 -0.47 -1.29 -15.81
CA LEU A 155 0.48 -1.38 -14.69
C LEU A 155 -0.27 -1.81 -13.43
N GLN A 156 0.43 -2.42 -12.48
CA GLN A 156 -0.10 -2.64 -11.14
C GLN A 156 -0.15 -1.30 -10.37
N HIS A 157 -1.35 -0.86 -9.96
CA HIS A 157 -1.55 0.44 -9.30
C HIS A 157 -1.99 0.35 -7.83
N MET A 158 -1.96 -0.83 -7.21
CA MET A 158 -2.31 -0.97 -5.79
C MET A 158 -1.22 -0.34 -4.94
N LYS A 159 -1.63 0.41 -3.92
CA LYS A 159 -0.77 1.01 -2.89
C LYS A 159 -1.30 0.62 -1.53
N LEU A 160 -0.94 -0.58 -1.10
CA LEU A 160 -1.39 -1.19 0.14
C LEU A 160 -0.17 -1.54 0.97
N TYR A 161 -0.16 -1.11 2.23
CA TYR A 161 0.94 -1.35 3.16
C TYR A 161 0.35 -1.95 4.44
N GLY A 162 0.42 -3.28 4.56
CA GLY A 162 -0.12 -4.05 5.66
C GLY A 162 0.97 -4.40 6.67
N MET A 163 0.69 -4.18 7.95
CA MET A 163 1.55 -4.53 9.07
C MET A 163 0.66 -5.19 10.13
N ASP A 164 0.77 -6.51 10.27
CA ASP A 164 -0.09 -7.35 11.11
C ASP A 164 -1.60 -7.08 10.90
N ASP A 165 -2.24 -6.44 11.87
CA ASP A 165 -3.69 -6.16 11.89
C ASP A 165 -4.01 -4.74 11.41
N GLU A 166 -3.03 -4.03 10.83
CA GLU A 166 -3.16 -2.67 10.35
C GLU A 166 -2.89 -2.57 8.84
N ILE A 167 -3.62 -1.70 8.15
CA ILE A 167 -3.41 -1.40 6.73
C ILE A 167 -3.37 0.11 6.49
N ILE A 168 -2.37 0.55 5.72
CA ILE A 168 -2.33 1.88 5.12
C ILE A 168 -2.68 1.74 3.65
N MET A 169 -3.67 2.52 3.20
CA MET A 169 -4.03 2.65 1.80
C MET A 169 -3.61 4.03 1.32
N SER A 170 -2.97 4.10 0.16
CA SER A 170 -2.50 5.35 -0.45
C SER A 170 -2.95 5.44 -1.91
N GLY A 171 -2.86 6.63 -2.52
CA GLY A 171 -3.39 6.96 -3.84
C GLY A 171 -2.47 7.86 -4.62
#